data_AF-A0A7G5DZD4-F1
#
_entry.id   AF-A0A7G5DZD4-F1
#
_cell.length_a   1.000
_cell.length_b   1.000
_cell.length_c   1.000
_cell.angle_alpha   90.00
_cell.angle_beta   90.00
_cell.angle_gamma   90.00
#
_symmetry.space_group_name_H-M   'P 1'
#
loop_
_entity.id
_entity.type
_entity.pdbx_description
1 polymer ?
#
loop_
_entity_poly.entity_id
_entity_poly.type
_entity_poly.pdbx_seq_one_letter_code
_entity_poly.pdbx_strand_id
1 'polypeptide(L)'
;MYFPYLRGKQFELIALRELVGLPLNPERIIPIIEPVKKNVSSLKTALKALSGANIRVQLVVNNEHGELKGDSESIFTLIEELKDLGVTSVIPTYLIKTDRDSAFAQESIMQRGFSDSGYALVVV
;
A
#
# COMPACT_ATOMS: atom_id res chain seq x y z
N MET A 1 2.79 -15.99 -8.73
CA MET A 1 2.78 -15.18 -7.49
C MET A 1 4.20 -14.68 -7.34
N TYR A 2 4.47 -13.40 -7.59
CA TYR A 2 5.83 -12.87 -7.55
C TYR A 2 6.01 -12.13 -6.22
N PHE A 3 6.83 -12.67 -5.32
CA PHE A 3 7.38 -11.87 -4.23
C PHE A 3 8.27 -10.78 -4.85
N PRO A 4 8.17 -9.50 -4.45
CA PRO A 4 7.49 -8.93 -3.28
C PRO A 4 6.12 -8.24 -3.54
N TYR A 5 5.39 -8.61 -4.60
CA TYR A 5 4.14 -7.96 -5.02
C TYR A 5 2.89 -8.80 -4.70
N LEU A 6 2.07 -8.34 -3.76
CA LEU A 6 0.89 -9.03 -3.23
C LEU A 6 -0.39 -8.36 -3.72
N ARG A 7 -1.45 -9.14 -3.97
CA ARG A 7 -2.76 -8.60 -4.40
C ARG A 7 -3.72 -8.32 -3.24
N GLY A 8 -3.20 -8.25 -2.02
CA GLY A 8 -4.01 -7.97 -0.82
C GLY A 8 -5.14 -8.97 -0.59
N LYS A 9 -5.03 -10.22 -1.08
CA LYS A 9 -6.04 -11.25 -0.82
C LYS A 9 -5.93 -11.74 0.62
N GLN A 10 -7.04 -12.24 1.17
CA GLN A 10 -7.13 -12.65 2.58
C GLN A 10 -5.99 -13.58 3.02
N PHE A 11 -5.67 -14.64 2.26
CA PHE A 11 -4.59 -15.57 2.61
C PHE A 11 -3.19 -14.92 2.56
N GLU A 12 -2.96 -13.99 1.61
CA GLU A 12 -1.70 -13.23 1.53
C GLU A 12 -1.55 -12.29 2.74
N LEU A 13 -2.65 -11.64 3.14
CA LEU A 13 -2.68 -10.74 4.31
C LEU A 13 -2.53 -11.50 5.63
N ILE A 14 -3.09 -12.70 5.74
CA ILE A 14 -2.88 -13.59 6.90
C ILE A 14 -1.41 -14.00 6.97
N ALA A 15 -0.83 -14.47 5.86
CA ALA A 15 0.57 -14.85 5.81
C ALA A 15 1.49 -13.69 6.24
N LEU A 16 1.25 -12.46 5.75
CA LEU A 16 2.00 -11.28 6.19
C LEU A 16 1.93 -11.08 7.71
N ARG A 17 0.76 -11.25 8.33
CA ARG A 17 0.58 -11.10 9.78
C ARG A 17 1.31 -12.19 10.57
N GLU A 18 1.33 -13.42 10.06
CA GLU A 18 2.07 -14.52 10.70
C GLU A 18 3.58 -14.31 10.61
N LEU A 19 4.07 -13.82 9.47
CA LEU A 19 5.49 -13.58 9.25
C LEU A 19 6.07 -12.49 10.16
N VAL A 20 5.25 -11.55 10.63
CA VAL A 20 5.66 -10.54 11.62
C VAL A 20 6.22 -11.16 12.91
N GLY A 21 5.81 -12.39 13.26
CA GLY A 21 6.33 -13.11 14.44
C GLY A 21 7.75 -13.67 14.28
N LEU A 22 8.34 -13.61 13.08
CA LEU A 22 9.69 -14.08 12.81
C LEU A 22 10.75 -13.01 13.16
N PRO A 23 12.01 -13.39 13.40
CA PRO A 23 13.12 -12.44 13.53
C PRO A 23 13.39 -11.75 12.18
N LEU A 24 12.68 -10.65 11.93
CA LEU A 24 12.78 -9.84 10.71
C LEU A 24 13.61 -8.58 10.96
N ASN A 25 14.32 -8.12 9.93
CA ASN A 25 14.88 -6.76 9.92
C ASN A 25 13.88 -5.84 9.19
N PRO A 26 13.15 -4.97 9.91
CA PRO A 26 12.11 -4.13 9.31
C PRO A 26 12.64 -3.15 8.25
N GLU A 27 13.94 -2.81 8.30
CA GLU A 27 14.55 -1.93 7.29
C GLU A 27 14.83 -2.62 5.95
N ARG A 28 14.80 -3.96 5.91
CA ARG A 28 15.07 -4.74 4.70
C ARG A 28 13.83 -5.31 4.03
N ILE A 29 12.66 -5.09 4.61
CA ILE A 29 11.41 -5.71 4.17
C ILE A 29 10.37 -4.63 3.97
N ILE A 30 9.99 -4.41 2.71
CA ILE A 30 8.96 -3.45 2.33
C ILE A 30 8.01 -4.15 1.35
N PRO A 31 6.97 -4.85 1.82
CA PRO A 31 6.01 -5.51 0.93
C PRO A 31 5.27 -4.48 0.08
N ILE A 32 5.02 -4.83 -1.18
CA ILE A 32 4.16 -4.07 -2.08
C ILE A 32 2.80 -4.76 -2.10
N ILE A 33 1.73 -4.03 -1.76
CA ILE A 33 0.37 -4.54 -1.69
C ILE A 33 -0.51 -3.76 -2.66
N GLU A 34 -1.14 -4.45 -3.61
CA GLU A 34 -2.22 -3.94 -4.46
C GLU A 34 -3.56 -4.43 -3.90
N PRO A 35 -4.37 -3.58 -3.25
CA PRO A 35 -5.61 -4.04 -2.60
C PRO A 35 -6.74 -4.30 -3.62
N VAL A 36 -7.03 -5.55 -3.96
CA VAL A 36 -8.02 -5.86 -5.02
C VAL A 36 -9.50 -5.93 -4.55
N LYS A 37 -9.79 -5.65 -3.27
CA LYS A 37 -11.11 -5.84 -2.64
C LYS A 37 -11.61 -4.58 -1.95
N LYS A 38 -12.89 -4.22 -2.15
CA LYS A 38 -13.52 -3.04 -1.50
C LYS A 38 -13.65 -3.18 0.01
N ASN A 39 -13.85 -4.40 0.51
CA ASN A 39 -13.81 -4.64 1.95
C ASN A 39 -12.36 -4.62 2.45
N VAL A 40 -11.95 -3.49 3.03
CA VAL A 40 -10.59 -3.25 3.51
C VAL A 40 -10.34 -3.65 4.96
N SER A 41 -11.29 -4.30 5.65
CA SER A 41 -11.14 -4.69 7.06
C SER A 41 -9.91 -5.58 7.32
N SER A 42 -9.70 -6.56 6.45
CA SER A 42 -8.56 -7.48 6.50
C SER A 42 -7.24 -6.74 6.24
N LEU A 43 -7.25 -5.83 5.27
CA LEU A 43 -6.10 -4.99 4.92
C LEU A 43 -5.72 -4.06 6.08
N LYS A 44 -6.69 -3.35 6.68
CA LYS A 44 -6.47 -2.51 7.87
C LYS A 44 -5.83 -3.30 9.00
N THR A 45 -6.30 -4.52 9.25
CA THR A 45 -5.75 -5.40 10.29
C THR A 45 -4.29 -5.78 9.98
N ALA A 46 -3.99 -6.12 8.73
CA ALA A 46 -2.63 -6.45 8.30
C ALA A 46 -1.67 -5.25 8.40
N LEU A 47 -2.10 -4.08 7.92
CA LEU A 47 -1.30 -2.85 7.97
C LEU A 47 -1.01 -2.43 9.41
N LYS A 48 -1.98 -2.55 10.33
CA LYS A 48 -1.76 -2.32 11.77
C LYS A 48 -0.72 -3.27 12.36
N ALA A 49 -0.80 -4.56 12.03
CA ALA A 49 0.15 -5.55 12.52
C ALA A 49 1.58 -5.26 12.00
N LEU A 50 1.72 -4.95 10.71
CA LEU A 50 3.00 -4.58 10.09
C LEU A 50 3.58 -3.30 10.71
N SER A 51 2.73 -2.28 10.89
CA SER A 51 3.11 -1.03 11.57
C SER A 51 3.58 -1.27 13.00
N GLY A 52 2.92 -2.15 13.76
CA GLY A 52 3.32 -2.51 15.12
C GLY A 52 4.71 -3.19 15.19
N ALA A 53 5.16 -3.76 14.07
CA ALA A 53 6.49 -4.33 13.92
C ALA A 53 7.49 -3.41 13.21
N ASN A 54 7.15 -2.13 13.05
CA ASN A 54 7.93 -1.12 12.33
C ASN A 54 8.20 -1.47 10.85
N ILE A 55 7.38 -2.33 10.25
CA ILE A 55 7.51 -2.70 8.84
C ILE A 55 6.76 -1.67 7.99
N ARG A 56 7.51 -1.04 7.08
CA ARG A 56 6.96 -0.12 6.07
C ARG A 56 6.29 -0.90 4.95
N VAL A 57 5.21 -0.39 4.40
CA VAL A 57 4.42 -1.06 3.37
C VAL A 57 4.21 -0.12 2.19
N GLN A 58 4.54 -0.59 1.00
CA GLN A 58 4.18 0.09 -0.25
C GLN A 58 2.73 -0.31 -0.60
N LEU A 59 1.80 0.63 -0.54
CA LEU A 59 0.40 0.39 -0.88
C LEU A 59 0.10 1.01 -2.25
N VAL A 60 -0.28 0.18 -3.22
CA VAL A 60 -0.63 0.65 -4.56
C VAL A 60 -1.92 1.47 -4.49
N VAL A 61 -1.89 2.67 -5.09
CA VAL A 61 -3.03 3.61 -5.10
C VAL A 61 -3.77 3.66 -6.43
N ASN A 62 -3.13 3.27 -7.54
CA ASN A 62 -3.75 3.18 -8.87
C ASN A 62 -3.88 1.72 -9.30
N ASN A 63 -4.76 1.00 -8.61
CA ASN A 63 -5.00 -0.41 -8.85
C ASN A 63 -5.38 -0.71 -10.31
N GLU A 64 -4.81 -1.78 -10.84
CA GLU A 64 -5.11 -2.29 -12.17
C GLU A 64 -6.08 -3.46 -12.14
N HIS A 65 -6.19 -4.09 -10.96
CA HIS A 65 -6.94 -5.30 -10.76
C HIS A 65 -7.96 -5.18 -9.63
N GLY A 66 -9.01 -5.98 -9.74
CA GLY A 66 -10.02 -6.13 -8.70
C GLY A 66 -11.07 -5.05 -8.65
N GLU A 67 -11.76 -4.99 -7.53
CA GLU A 67 -12.94 -4.14 -7.30
C GLU A 67 -12.58 -2.66 -7.08
N LEU A 68 -11.31 -2.37 -6.83
CA LEU A 68 -10.76 -1.01 -6.64
C LEU A 68 -10.06 -0.48 -7.90
N LYS A 69 -10.16 -1.20 -9.04
CA LYS A 69 -9.58 -0.74 -10.30
C LYS A 69 -10.17 0.63 -10.69
N GLY A 70 -9.29 1.62 -10.85
CA GLY A 70 -9.68 2.99 -11.18
C GLY A 70 -10.31 3.79 -10.03
N ASP A 71 -10.30 3.26 -8.81
CA ASP A 71 -10.86 3.89 -7.60
C ASP A 71 -9.75 4.25 -6.62
N SER A 72 -8.89 5.18 -7.03
CA SER A 72 -7.76 5.64 -6.21
C SER A 72 -8.18 6.45 -4.99
N GLU A 73 -9.30 7.16 -5.07
CA GLU A 73 -9.83 7.98 -3.97
C GLU A 73 -10.17 7.13 -2.74
N SER A 74 -10.73 5.93 -2.93
CA SER A 74 -10.97 5.00 -1.83
C SER A 74 -9.68 4.57 -1.13
N ILE A 75 -8.58 4.44 -1.88
CA ILE A 75 -7.26 4.10 -1.31
C ILE A 75 -6.66 5.28 -0.55
N PHE A 76 -6.74 6.49 -1.11
CA PHE A 76 -6.25 7.67 -0.43
C PHE A 76 -7.00 7.95 0.87
N THR A 77 -8.33 7.82 0.85
CA THR A 77 -9.18 7.90 2.06
C THR A 77 -8.73 6.88 3.10
N LEU A 78 -8.46 5.63 2.68
CA LEU A 78 -7.92 4.61 3.59
C LEU A 78 -6.57 5.00 4.20
N ILE A 79 -5.66 5.61 3.43
CA ILE A 79 -4.35 6.06 3.93
C ILE A 79 -4.54 7.15 4.99
N GLU A 80 -5.44 8.11 4.76
CA GLU A 80 -5.77 9.17 5.70
C GLU A 80 -6.37 8.59 7.00
N GLU A 81 -7.36 7.69 6.90
CA GLU A 81 -7.94 6.99 8.05
C GLU A 81 -6.89 6.20 8.85
N LEU A 82 -5.93 5.57 8.17
CA LEU A 82 -4.85 4.84 8.84
C LEU A 82 -3.91 5.78 9.59
N LYS A 83 -3.59 6.94 8.99
CA LYS A 83 -2.78 7.97 9.63
C LYS A 83 -3.44 8.50 10.91
N ASP A 84 -4.74 8.75 10.88
CA ASP A 84 -5.53 9.17 12.06
C ASP A 84 -5.52 8.11 13.17
N LEU A 85 -5.39 6.83 12.80
CA LEU A 85 -5.24 5.71 13.72
C LEU A 85 -3.78 5.46 14.16
N GLY A 86 -2.85 6.34 13.81
CA GLY A 86 -1.42 6.24 14.16
C GLY A 86 -0.62 5.27 13.30
N VAL A 87 -1.18 4.76 12.20
CA VAL A 87 -0.47 3.90 11.25
C VAL A 87 0.23 4.78 10.20
N THR A 88 1.51 5.05 10.42
CA THR A 88 2.33 5.92 9.56
C THR A 88 3.30 5.15 8.67
N SER A 89 3.28 3.81 8.72
CA SER A 89 4.21 2.96 7.96
C SER A 89 3.81 2.73 6.49
N VAL A 90 2.72 3.35 6.03
CA VAL A 90 2.20 3.18 4.65
C VAL A 90 2.83 4.21 3.72
N ILE A 91 3.39 3.72 2.61
CA ILE A 91 3.98 4.51 1.54
C ILE A 91 3.03 4.42 0.33
N PRO A 92 2.39 5.53 -0.10
CA PRO A 92 1.58 5.53 -1.32
C PRO A 92 2.46 5.18 -2.52
N THR A 93 2.03 4.19 -3.29
CA THR A 93 2.82 3.59 -4.37
C THR A 93 2.07 3.66 -5.69
N TYR A 94 2.72 4.14 -6.73
CA TYR A 94 2.14 4.31 -8.06
C TYR A 94 2.71 3.30 -9.05
N LEU A 95 1.84 2.60 -9.76
CA LEU A 95 2.20 1.80 -10.92
C LEU A 95 2.32 2.71 -12.13
N ILE A 96 3.48 2.77 -12.77
CA ILE A 96 3.75 3.66 -13.91
C ILE A 96 3.94 2.80 -15.16
N LYS A 97 2.98 2.86 -16.08
CA LYS A 97 3.04 2.17 -17.39
C LYS A 97 2.97 3.11 -18.57
N THR A 98 2.24 4.20 -18.38
CA THR A 98 1.92 5.18 -19.40
C THR A 98 2.18 6.59 -18.88
N ASP A 99 2.30 7.54 -19.81
CA ASP A 99 2.41 8.97 -19.45
C ASP A 99 1.21 9.45 -18.63
N ARG A 100 0.04 8.82 -18.81
CA ARG A 100 -1.16 9.10 -18.00
C ARG A 100 -0.93 8.73 -16.54
N ASP A 101 -0.31 7.60 -16.26
CA ASP A 101 -0.04 7.17 -14.89
C ASP A 101 0.98 8.10 -14.23
N SER A 102 1.99 8.54 -14.99
CA SER A 102 2.97 9.53 -14.52
C SER A 102 2.31 10.88 -14.21
N ALA A 103 1.43 11.37 -15.08
CA ALA A 103 0.69 12.61 -14.86
C ALA A 103 -0.21 12.52 -13.63
N PHE A 104 -0.95 11.41 -13.50
CA PHE A 104 -1.78 11.13 -12.32
C PHE A 104 -0.95 11.13 -11.04
N ALA A 105 0.18 10.41 -11.02
CA ALA A 105 1.06 10.33 -9.87
C ALA A 105 1.59 11.72 -9.48
N GLN A 106 2.05 12.51 -10.45
CA GLN A 106 2.54 13.86 -10.18
C GLN A 106 1.47 14.75 -9.55
N GLU A 107 0.25 14.74 -10.12
CA GLU A 107 -0.86 15.53 -9.61
C GLU A 107 -1.24 15.13 -8.17
N SER A 108 -1.45 13.84 -7.92
CA SER A 108 -1.88 13.35 -6.62
C SER A 108 -0.80 13.47 -5.55
N ILE A 109 0.48 13.31 -5.89
CA ILE A 109 1.61 13.51 -4.97
C ILE A 109 1.62 14.96 -4.46
N MET A 110 1.45 15.93 -5.36
CA MET A 110 1.43 17.35 -5.00
C MET A 110 0.18 17.71 -4.19
N GLN A 111 -1.01 17.30 -4.65
CA GLN A 111 -2.28 17.65 -3.99
C GLN A 111 -2.38 17.09 -2.57
N ARG A 112 -1.79 15.92 -2.31
CA ARG A 112 -1.90 15.22 -1.02
C ARG A 112 -0.69 15.40 -0.10
N GLY A 113 0.31 16.19 -0.51
CA GLY A 113 1.52 16.42 0.28
C GLY A 113 2.43 15.19 0.42
N PHE A 114 2.32 14.21 -0.49
CA PHE A 114 3.20 13.03 -0.46
C PHE A 114 4.64 13.35 -0.85
N SER A 115 4.91 14.53 -1.41
CA SER A 115 6.27 15.06 -1.59
C SER A 115 7.04 15.13 -0.26
N ASP A 116 6.34 15.43 0.84
CA ASP A 116 6.95 15.58 2.17
C ASP A 116 6.92 14.26 2.95
N SER A 117 5.83 13.50 2.87
CA SER A 117 5.69 12.24 3.60
C SER A 117 6.33 11.03 2.90
N GLY A 118 6.71 11.18 1.63
CA GLY A 118 7.30 10.13 0.79
C GLY A 118 6.27 9.35 -0.05
N TYR A 119 6.74 8.85 -1.19
CA TYR A 119 6.00 8.02 -2.14
C TYR A 119 6.94 7.01 -2.80
N ALA A 120 6.37 5.99 -3.47
CA ALA A 120 7.11 5.03 -4.27
C ALA A 120 6.55 4.92 -5.69
N LEU A 121 7.42 4.62 -6.65
CA LEU A 121 7.06 4.40 -8.05
C LEU A 121 7.49 2.99 -8.45
N VAL A 122 6.56 2.24 -9.04
CA VAL A 122 6.81 0.92 -9.59
C VAL A 122 6.59 1.04 -11.10
N VAL A 123 7.68 1.03 -11.86
CA VAL A 123 7.63 1.09 -13.33
C VAL A 123 7.42 -0.32 -13.85
N VAL A 124 6.34 -0.52 -14.61
CA VAL A 124 5.83 -1.84 -15.05
C VAL A 124 5.52 -1.89 -16.54
#